data_AF-A0A6M0G065-F1
#
_entry.id   AF-A0A6M0G065-F1
#
_cell.length_a   1.000
_cell.length_b   1.000
_cell.length_c   1.000
_cell.angle_alpha   90.00
_cell.angle_beta   90.00
_cell.angle_gamma   90.00
#
_symmetry.space_group_name_H-M   'P 1'
#
loop_
_entity.id
_entity.type
_entity.pdbx_description
1 polymer ?
#
loop_
_entity_poly.entity_id
_entity_poly.type
_entity_poly.pdbx_seq_one_letter_code
_entity_poly.pdbx_strand_id
1 'polypeptide(L)'
;MSYVTLREAVKQLGLHRNTLRKYADNGSIPSIRNPAGQRLFDVDAYLGASNKSTIVCYCRVSSTKQRDDLQRQVAYMQSLYPQAEIIKDIGSGLNFKRKGLRSLLDRLLCADKLTLVVACRDRLARFGFELIEYLVEQNGGRIVVLDQTVYCPSTELTQDLLSILHVFSCRMHGLRKYSKKIKEDPDLSEP
;
A
#
# COMPACT_ATOMS: atom_id res chain seq x y z
N MET A 1 18.20 2.34 25.91
CA MET A 1 17.01 3.17 26.11
C MET A 1 17.48 4.48 26.74
N SER A 2 17.53 5.55 25.96
CA SER A 2 18.03 6.85 26.44
C SER A 2 16.86 7.64 26.99
N TYR A 3 16.73 7.67 28.32
CA TYR A 3 15.75 8.52 29.00
C TYR A 3 16.35 9.91 29.20
N VAL A 4 15.71 10.91 28.59
CA VAL A 4 16.24 12.25 28.41
C VAL A 4 15.42 13.24 29.26
N THR A 5 16.06 14.31 29.75
CA THR A 5 15.36 15.31 30.57
C THR A 5 14.38 16.15 29.74
N LEU A 6 13.39 16.80 30.38
CA LEU A 6 12.41 17.66 29.69
C LEU A 6 13.09 18.72 28.78
N ARG A 7 14.18 19.34 29.23
CA ARG A 7 14.88 20.39 28.45
C ARG A 7 15.51 19.82 27.18
N GLU A 8 16.16 18.67 27.30
CA GLU A 8 16.79 17.99 26.18
C GLU A 8 15.74 17.41 25.22
N ALA A 9 14.63 16.86 25.74
CA ALA A 9 13.51 16.39 24.93
C ALA A 9 12.85 17.52 24.11
N VAL A 10 12.71 18.73 24.68
CA VAL A 10 12.25 19.92 23.93
C VAL A 10 13.23 20.27 22.82
N LYS A 11 14.55 20.21 23.08
CA LYS A 11 15.58 20.52 22.10
C LYS A 11 15.60 19.50 20.95
N GLN A 12 15.37 18.23 21.24
CA GLN A 12 15.36 17.16 20.25
C GLN A 12 14.05 17.07 19.45
N LEU A 13 12.89 17.26 20.09
CA LEU A 13 11.57 17.12 19.45
C LEU A 13 11.00 18.42 18.89
N GLY A 14 11.56 19.58 19.28
CA GLY A 14 11.03 20.90 18.90
C GLY A 14 9.64 21.22 19.47
N LEU A 15 9.10 20.36 20.36
CA LEU A 15 7.79 20.50 20.95
C LEU A 15 7.82 21.37 22.21
N HIS A 16 6.76 22.15 22.43
CA HIS A 16 6.63 22.95 23.64
C HIS A 16 6.54 22.08 24.90
N ARG A 17 7.13 22.56 26.01
CA ARG A 17 7.21 21.87 27.31
C ARG A 17 5.87 21.31 27.80
N ASN A 18 4.79 22.07 27.63
CA ASN A 18 3.45 21.66 28.06
C ASN A 18 2.87 20.55 27.15
N THR A 19 3.22 20.54 25.87
CA THR A 19 2.79 19.50 24.92
C THR A 19 3.43 18.16 25.27
N LEU A 20 4.72 18.14 25.58
CA LEU A 20 5.43 16.92 26.00
C LEU A 20 4.85 16.33 27.30
N ARG A 21 4.48 17.18 28.26
CA ARG A 21 3.81 16.73 29.50
C ARG A 21 2.46 16.10 29.21
N LYS A 22 1.61 16.77 28.42
CA LYS A 22 0.31 16.23 27.97
C LYS A 22 0.47 14.89 27.24
N TYR A 23 1.44 14.78 26.34
CA TYR A 23 1.69 13.55 25.60
C TYR A 23 2.20 12.42 26.50
N ALA A 24 2.99 12.72 27.53
CA ALA A 24 3.38 11.73 28.52
C ALA A 24 2.24 11.35 29.49
N ASP A 25 1.31 12.27 29.78
CA ASP A 25 0.12 11.99 30.60
C ASP A 25 -0.90 11.12 29.84
N ASN A 26 -1.04 11.35 28.53
CA ASN A 26 -1.90 10.56 27.64
C ASN A 26 -1.24 9.26 27.15
N GLY A 27 0.00 8.97 27.56
CA GLY A 27 0.74 7.77 27.17
C GLY A 27 1.30 7.77 25.73
N SER A 28 1.19 8.88 25.00
CA SER A 28 1.76 9.03 23.65
C SER A 28 3.30 9.08 23.64
N ILE A 29 3.93 9.57 24.72
CA ILE A 29 5.39 9.52 24.92
C ILE A 29 5.68 8.66 26.17
N PRO A 30 6.49 7.60 26.06
CA PRO A 30 6.92 6.84 27.24
C PRO A 30 7.72 7.74 28.18
N SER A 31 7.35 7.74 29.47
CA SER A 31 8.05 8.53 30.48
C SER A 31 8.21 7.76 31.78
N ILE A 32 9.34 7.96 32.47
CA ILE A 32 9.62 7.38 33.78
C ILE A 32 9.88 8.50 34.78
N ARG A 33 9.69 8.22 36.07
CA ARG A 33 10.14 9.11 37.15
C ARG A 33 11.39 8.53 37.79
N ASN A 34 12.42 9.35 37.93
CA ASN A 34 13.60 8.96 38.68
C ASN A 34 13.34 9.00 40.20
N PRO A 35 14.25 8.47 41.04
CA PRO A 35 14.12 8.52 42.50
C PRO A 35 14.00 9.95 43.07
N ALA A 36 14.49 10.96 42.34
CA ALA A 36 14.36 12.38 42.68
C ALA A 36 13.03 13.02 42.22
N GLY A 37 12.08 12.23 41.72
CA GLY A 37 10.76 12.70 41.28
C GLY A 37 10.74 13.45 39.94
N GLN A 38 11.89 13.56 39.25
CA GLN A 38 11.98 14.19 37.95
C GLN A 38 11.48 13.24 36.86
N ARG A 39 10.69 13.78 35.92
CA ARG A 39 10.16 13.05 34.77
C ARG A 39 11.17 13.04 33.63
N LEU A 40 11.54 11.85 33.19
CA LEU A 40 12.40 11.60 32.05
C LEU A 40 11.58 11.02 30.91
N PHE A 41 11.92 11.37 29.67
CA PHE A 41 11.18 11.03 28.45
C PHE A 41 12.03 10.13 27.56
N ASP A 42 11.43 9.08 27.02
CA ASP A 42 12.07 8.27 25.99
C ASP A 42 11.80 8.91 24.62
N VAL A 43 12.71 9.79 24.22
CA VAL A 43 12.62 10.54 22.96
C VAL A 43 12.84 9.61 21.77
N ASP A 44 13.74 8.63 21.92
CA ASP A 44 14.05 7.65 20.89
C ASP A 44 12.86 6.71 20.64
N ALA A 45 12.16 6.29 21.70
CA ALA A 45 10.94 5.50 21.55
C ALA A 45 9.80 6.30 20.90
N TYR A 46 9.68 7.60 21.18
CA TYR A 46 8.67 8.46 20.54
C TYR A 46 9.00 8.74 19.06
N LEU A 47 10.25 9.06 18.73
CA LEU A 47 10.71 9.22 17.35
C LEU A 47 10.64 7.90 16.58
N GLY A 48 10.97 6.78 17.23
CA GLY A 48 10.87 5.44 16.69
C GLY A 48 9.42 4.98 16.50
N ALA A 49 8.50 5.38 17.41
CA ALA A 49 7.06 5.13 17.27
C ALA A 49 6.42 6.00 16.19
N SER A 50 6.83 7.27 16.07
CA SER A 50 6.42 8.19 15.00
C SER A 50 6.97 7.77 13.63
N ASN A 51 8.08 7.03 13.58
CA ASN A 51 8.67 6.49 12.36
C ASN A 51 8.37 5.01 12.13
N LYS A 52 7.37 4.44 12.81
CA LYS A 52 6.89 3.09 12.46
C LYS A 52 6.26 3.15 11.08
N SER A 53 7.09 2.95 10.05
CA SER A 53 6.60 2.66 8.72
C SER A 53 5.81 1.36 8.85
N THR A 54 4.51 1.42 8.67
CA THR A 54 3.68 0.21 8.73
C THR A 54 4.12 -0.68 7.58
N ILE A 55 4.65 -1.85 7.91
CA ILE A 55 5.04 -2.85 6.92
C ILE A 55 3.76 -3.56 6.53
N VAL A 56 3.41 -3.51 5.25
CA VAL A 56 2.22 -4.15 4.71
C VAL A 56 2.63 -5.15 3.65
N CYS A 57 2.35 -6.42 3.90
CA CYS A 57 2.52 -7.49 2.93
C CYS A 57 1.25 -7.60 2.08
N TYR A 58 1.39 -7.35 0.78
CA TYR A 58 0.29 -7.46 -0.17
C TYR A 58 0.36 -8.79 -0.95
N CYS A 59 -0.65 -9.63 -0.75
CA CYS A 59 -0.79 -10.94 -1.37
C CYS A 59 -1.98 -10.95 -2.34
N ARG A 60 -1.85 -11.61 -3.49
CA ARG A 60 -2.92 -11.66 -4.49
C ARG A 60 -2.88 -12.93 -5.30
N VAL A 61 -4.05 -13.46 -5.63
CA VAL A 61 -4.25 -14.47 -6.68
C VAL A 61 -5.32 -14.02 -7.67
N SER A 62 -5.31 -14.56 -8.90
CA SER A 62 -6.26 -14.12 -9.93
C SER A 62 -7.64 -14.76 -9.83
N SER A 63 -7.71 -15.98 -9.32
CA SER A 63 -8.97 -16.73 -9.19
C SER A 63 -9.19 -17.24 -7.79
N THR A 64 -10.46 -17.39 -7.41
CA THR A 64 -10.87 -18.07 -6.18
C THR A 64 -10.41 -19.52 -6.13
N LYS A 65 -10.18 -20.16 -7.29
CA LYS A 65 -9.61 -21.52 -7.37
C LYS A 65 -8.18 -21.61 -6.83
N GLN A 66 -7.46 -20.49 -6.77
CA GLN A 66 -6.09 -20.39 -6.28
C GLN A 66 -6.02 -19.97 -4.80
N ARG A 67 -7.10 -20.20 -4.04
CA ARG A 67 -7.17 -19.78 -2.62
C ARG A 67 -6.11 -20.45 -1.75
N ASP A 68 -5.76 -21.68 -2.05
CA ASP A 68 -4.72 -22.42 -1.32
C ASP A 68 -3.32 -21.87 -1.64
N ASP A 69 -3.10 -21.40 -2.88
CA ASP A 69 -1.87 -20.69 -3.25
C ASP A 69 -1.77 -19.36 -2.49
N LEU A 70 -2.89 -18.63 -2.36
CA LEU A 70 -2.94 -17.39 -1.58
C LEU A 70 -2.59 -17.63 -0.11
N GLN A 71 -3.09 -18.71 0.50
CA GLN A 71 -2.74 -19.06 1.87
C GLN A 71 -1.25 -19.39 2.02
N ARG A 72 -0.68 -20.16 1.09
CA ARG A 72 0.75 -20.44 1.06
C ARG A 72 1.59 -19.16 0.92
N GLN A 73 1.16 -18.25 0.05
CA GLN A 73 1.81 -16.94 -0.12
C GLN A 73 1.75 -16.11 1.18
N VAL A 74 0.59 -16.08 1.84
CA VAL A 74 0.41 -15.38 3.12
C VAL A 74 1.32 -15.97 4.21
N ALA A 75 1.36 -17.30 4.34
CA ALA A 75 2.22 -17.96 5.32
C ALA A 75 3.71 -17.69 5.06
N TYR A 76 4.11 -17.67 3.78
CA TYR A 76 5.47 -17.31 3.38
C TYR A 76 5.81 -15.85 3.71
N MET A 77 4.88 -14.92 3.49
CA MET A 77 5.09 -13.51 3.86
C MET A 77 5.16 -13.33 5.38
N GLN A 78 4.35 -14.07 6.14
CA GLN A 78 4.38 -14.06 7.60
C GLN A 78 5.68 -14.58 8.19
N SER A 79 6.29 -15.59 7.57
CA SER A 79 7.56 -16.12 8.07
C SER A 79 8.71 -15.14 7.89
N LEU A 80 8.71 -14.35 6.81
CA LEU A 80 9.69 -13.28 6.57
C LEU A 80 9.41 -12.02 7.39
N TYR A 81 8.14 -11.63 7.50
CA TYR A 81 7.70 -10.39 8.14
C TYR A 81 6.61 -10.68 9.18
N PRO A 82 6.97 -11.19 10.38
CA PRO A 82 6.00 -11.62 11.38
C PRO A 82 5.18 -10.48 11.99
N GLN A 83 5.67 -9.24 11.92
CA GLN A 83 4.96 -8.05 12.40
C GLN A 83 4.29 -7.24 11.28
N ALA A 84 4.32 -7.71 10.03
CA ALA A 84 3.67 -7.02 8.94
C ALA A 84 2.16 -7.24 8.93
N GLU A 85 1.42 -6.20 8.56
CA GLU A 85 0.00 -6.30 8.25
C GLU A 85 -0.19 -7.00 6.90
N ILE A 86 -1.18 -7.88 6.80
CA ILE A 86 -1.40 -8.66 5.58
C ILE A 86 -2.68 -8.20 4.92
N ILE A 87 -2.53 -7.72 3.69
CA ILE A 87 -3.64 -7.38 2.82
C ILE A 87 -3.67 -8.41 1.70
N LYS A 88 -4.85 -8.99 1.47
CA LYS A 88 -5.06 -10.02 0.47
C LYS A 88 -6.19 -9.67 -0.48
N ASP A 89 -6.00 -9.97 -1.76
CA ASP A 89 -7.03 -9.81 -2.77
C ASP A 89 -7.15 -11.05 -3.65
N ILE A 90 -8.36 -11.25 -4.17
CA ILE A 90 -8.66 -12.24 -5.20
C ILE A 90 -9.19 -11.50 -6.41
N GLY A 91 -8.46 -11.57 -7.53
CA GLY A 91 -8.81 -10.94 -8.79
C GLY A 91 -7.60 -10.65 -9.66
N SER A 92 -7.85 -10.40 -10.94
CA SER A 92 -6.83 -10.03 -11.93
C SER A 92 -6.04 -8.79 -11.49
N GLY A 93 -4.75 -8.75 -11.84
CA GLY A 93 -3.89 -7.59 -11.61
C GLY A 93 -4.27 -6.36 -12.44
N LEU A 94 -5.20 -6.50 -13.40
CA LEU A 94 -5.81 -5.39 -14.15
C LEU A 94 -6.95 -4.70 -13.39
N ASN A 95 -7.50 -5.32 -12.35
CA ASN A 95 -8.65 -4.78 -11.63
C ASN A 95 -8.22 -3.78 -10.54
N PHE A 96 -8.21 -2.48 -10.82
CA PHE A 96 -7.90 -1.46 -9.80
C PHE A 96 -9.01 -1.24 -8.75
N LYS A 97 -10.16 -1.91 -8.86
CA LYS A 97 -11.28 -1.80 -7.90
C LYS A 97 -11.20 -2.83 -6.76
N ARG A 98 -10.11 -3.60 -6.70
CA ARG A 98 -9.82 -4.57 -5.62
C ARG A 98 -9.89 -3.90 -4.24
N LYS A 99 -10.48 -4.59 -3.25
CA LYS A 99 -10.73 -4.01 -1.93
C LYS A 99 -9.43 -3.77 -1.16
N GLY A 100 -8.50 -4.72 -1.20
CA GLY A 100 -7.20 -4.58 -0.56
C GLY A 100 -6.37 -3.47 -1.20
N LEU A 101 -6.31 -3.42 -2.54
CA LEU A 101 -5.64 -2.34 -3.26
C LEU A 101 -6.25 -0.96 -2.95
N ARG A 102 -7.58 -0.84 -2.91
CA ARG A 102 -8.25 0.42 -2.53
C ARG A 102 -7.88 0.85 -1.12
N SER A 103 -7.93 -0.07 -0.16
CA SER A 103 -7.51 0.22 1.21
C SER A 103 -6.06 0.69 1.31
N LEU A 104 -5.16 0.19 0.45
CA LEU A 104 -3.79 0.66 0.36
C LEU A 104 -3.71 2.09 -0.18
N LEU A 105 -4.43 2.37 -1.27
CA LEU A 105 -4.48 3.70 -1.87
C LEU A 105 -5.08 4.72 -0.92
N ASP A 106 -6.16 4.38 -0.21
CA ASP A 106 -6.79 5.27 0.78
C ASP A 106 -5.82 5.66 1.90
N ARG A 107 -5.00 4.71 2.38
CA ARG A 107 -3.94 4.98 3.37
C ARG A 107 -2.82 5.85 2.81
N LEU A 108 -2.44 5.63 1.56
CA LEU A 108 -1.49 6.52 0.89
C LEU A 108 -2.07 7.94 0.77
N LEU A 109 -3.36 8.11 0.51
CA LEU A 109 -3.98 9.44 0.50
C LEU A 109 -4.01 10.11 1.89
N CYS A 110 -4.02 9.33 2.97
CA CYS A 110 -3.90 9.82 4.34
C CYS A 110 -2.45 10.17 4.77
N ALA A 111 -1.48 10.12 3.84
CA ALA A 111 -0.06 10.34 4.09
C ALA A 111 0.57 9.31 5.06
N ASP A 112 0.02 8.10 5.13
CA ASP A 112 0.63 7.02 5.91
C ASP A 112 1.96 6.58 5.29
N LYS A 113 3.00 6.50 6.12
CA LYS A 113 4.31 5.99 5.72
C LYS A 113 4.27 4.47 5.64
N LEU A 114 4.06 3.93 4.44
CA LEU A 114 3.91 2.49 4.20
C LEU A 114 5.17 1.88 3.60
N THR A 115 5.60 0.75 4.15
CA THR A 115 6.54 -0.14 3.44
C THR A 115 5.75 -1.30 2.87
N LEU A 116 5.52 -1.29 1.56
CA LEU A 116 4.77 -2.34 0.88
C LEU A 116 5.68 -3.46 0.44
N VAL A 117 5.41 -4.69 0.90
CA VAL A 117 6.13 -5.90 0.49
C VAL A 117 5.25 -6.70 -0.44
N VAL A 118 5.77 -7.03 -1.62
CA VAL A 118 5.08 -7.85 -2.63
C VAL A 118 5.99 -8.96 -3.12
N ALA A 119 5.40 -10.12 -3.44
CA ALA A 119 6.17 -11.25 -3.97
C ALA A 119 6.75 -10.98 -5.36
N CYS A 120 6.02 -10.21 -6.19
CA CYS A 120 6.38 -9.87 -7.57
C CYS A 120 5.65 -8.58 -7.97
N ARG A 121 6.20 -7.80 -8.91
CA ARG A 121 5.59 -6.55 -9.45
C ARG A 121 4.15 -6.77 -9.90
N ASP A 122 3.92 -7.86 -10.62
CA ASP A 122 2.60 -8.26 -11.14
C ASP A 122 1.54 -8.54 -10.07
N ARG A 123 1.96 -8.87 -8.84
CA ARG A 123 1.02 -9.11 -7.74
C ARG A 123 0.34 -7.82 -7.33
N LEU A 124 1.05 -6.69 -7.37
CA LEU A 124 0.48 -5.38 -7.09
C LEU A 124 -0.45 -4.94 -8.23
N ALA A 125 0.09 -4.80 -9.44
CA ALA A 125 -0.66 -4.39 -10.63
C ALA A 125 0.06 -4.85 -11.90
N ARG A 126 -0.72 -5.17 -12.95
CA ARG A 126 -0.16 -5.51 -14.28
C ARG A 126 0.41 -4.31 -15.01
N PHE A 127 -0.24 -3.17 -14.83
CA PHE A 127 0.19 -1.87 -15.34
C PHE A 127 0.13 -0.86 -14.21
N GLY A 128 0.90 0.22 -14.31
CA GLY A 128 0.90 1.28 -13.30
C GLY A 128 1.57 0.89 -11.99
N PHE A 129 2.48 -0.10 -12.00
CA PHE A 129 3.35 -0.37 -10.85
C PHE A 129 4.16 0.88 -10.49
N GLU A 130 4.81 1.49 -11.50
CA GLU A 130 5.62 2.72 -11.36
C GLU A 130 4.79 3.90 -10.82
N LEU A 131 3.51 3.98 -11.18
CA LEU A 131 2.61 5.00 -10.65
C LEU A 131 2.37 4.79 -9.16
N ILE A 132 2.14 3.55 -8.72
CA ILE A 132 1.95 3.24 -7.30
C ILE A 132 3.26 3.43 -6.53
N GLU A 133 4.39 3.04 -7.12
CA GLU A 133 5.74 3.25 -6.57
C GLU A 133 6.00 4.73 -6.31
N TYR A 134 5.75 5.59 -7.30
CA TYR A 134 5.87 7.03 -7.15
C TYR A 134 5.00 7.58 -6.01
N LEU A 135 3.72 7.17 -5.91
CA LEU A 135 2.82 7.61 -4.83
C LEU A 135 3.32 7.18 -3.44
N VAL A 136 3.88 5.97 -3.34
CA VAL A 136 4.45 5.46 -2.08
C VAL A 136 5.70 6.26 -1.70
N GLU A 137 6.56 6.58 -2.66
CA GLU A 137 7.76 7.38 -2.44
C GLU A 137 7.45 8.82 -2.01
N GLN A 138 6.42 9.45 -2.57
CA GLN A 138 5.99 10.80 -2.17
C GLN A 138 5.62 10.89 -0.68
N ASN A 139 5.12 9.78 -0.11
CA ASN A 139 4.78 9.70 1.31
C ASN A 139 5.97 9.25 2.19
N GLY A 140 7.17 9.12 1.62
CA GLY A 140 8.36 8.60 2.32
C GLY A 140 8.28 7.10 2.61
N GLY A 141 7.37 6.38 1.94
CA GLY A 141 7.28 4.93 1.95
C GLY A 141 8.23 4.28 0.94
N ARG A 142 8.21 2.95 0.87
CA ARG A 142 8.95 2.20 -0.16
C ARG A 142 8.22 0.91 -0.54
N ILE A 143 8.43 0.45 -1.77
CA ILE A 143 7.97 -0.86 -2.23
C ILE A 143 9.16 -1.83 -2.25
N VAL A 144 9.00 -3.00 -1.64
CA VAL A 144 9.98 -4.09 -1.64
C VAL A 144 9.40 -5.24 -2.43
N VAL A 145 10.08 -5.61 -3.51
CA VAL A 145 9.71 -6.74 -4.35
C VAL A 145 10.66 -7.90 -4.05
N LEU A 146 10.11 -9.07 -3.70
CA LEU A 146 10.90 -10.27 -3.40
C LEU A 146 11.32 -11.07 -4.66
N ASP A 147 10.86 -10.66 -5.84
CA ASP A 147 11.09 -11.28 -7.17
C ASP A 147 10.97 -12.81 -7.19
N GLN A 148 9.89 -13.31 -6.61
CA GLN A 148 9.62 -14.74 -6.57
C GLN A 148 8.84 -15.18 -7.80
N THR A 149 9.56 -15.74 -8.77
CA THR A 149 9.01 -16.28 -10.02
C THR A 149 7.94 -17.35 -9.79
N VAL A 150 8.05 -18.13 -8.71
CA VAL A 150 7.06 -19.15 -8.31
C VAL A 150 5.66 -18.55 -8.12
N TYR A 151 5.59 -17.30 -7.65
CA TYR A 151 4.32 -16.60 -7.45
C TYR A 151 3.92 -15.74 -8.65
N CYS A 152 4.59 -15.82 -9.81
CA CYS A 152 4.17 -15.15 -11.05
C CYS A 152 3.96 -16.14 -12.20
N PRO A 153 2.83 -16.87 -12.22
CA PRO A 153 2.56 -17.84 -13.26
C PRO A 153 2.24 -17.15 -14.59
N SER A 154 2.85 -17.63 -15.68
CA SER A 154 2.65 -17.15 -17.05
C SER A 154 1.20 -17.30 -17.54
N THR A 155 0.47 -18.29 -17.00
CA THR A 155 -0.96 -18.50 -17.28
C THR A 155 -1.82 -17.31 -16.87
N GLU A 156 -1.41 -16.57 -15.85
CA GLU A 156 -2.12 -15.38 -15.40
C GLU A 156 -1.90 -14.20 -16.36
N LEU A 157 -0.67 -14.08 -16.89
CA LEU A 157 -0.33 -13.07 -17.88
C LEU A 157 -1.13 -13.28 -19.18
N THR A 158 -1.27 -14.52 -19.65
CA THR A 158 -2.05 -14.82 -20.86
C THR A 158 -3.54 -14.56 -20.66
N GLN A 159 -4.09 -14.86 -19.48
CA GLN A 159 -5.48 -14.51 -19.14
C GLN A 159 -5.71 -13.01 -19.11
N ASP A 160 -4.78 -12.25 -18.54
CA ASP A 160 -4.85 -10.79 -18.51
C ASP A 160 -4.77 -10.22 -19.93
N LEU A 161 -3.89 -10.74 -20.80
CA LEU A 161 -3.82 -10.35 -22.21
C LEU A 161 -5.11 -10.63 -22.98
N LEU A 162 -5.70 -11.81 -22.84
CA LEU A 162 -6.98 -12.16 -23.46
C LEU A 162 -8.10 -11.24 -22.97
N SER A 163 -8.09 -10.88 -21.68
CA SER A 163 -9.06 -9.96 -21.10
C SER A 163 -8.94 -8.56 -21.71
N ILE A 164 -7.72 -8.07 -21.93
CA ILE A 164 -7.45 -6.80 -22.60
C ILE A 164 -7.95 -6.85 -24.04
N LEU A 165 -7.55 -7.87 -24.81
CA LEU A 165 -7.97 -8.05 -26.21
C LEU A 165 -9.50 -8.12 -26.35
N HIS A 166 -10.17 -8.83 -25.44
CA HIS A 166 -11.62 -8.91 -25.41
C HIS A 166 -12.26 -7.53 -25.20
N VAL A 167 -11.78 -6.74 -24.22
CA VAL A 167 -12.30 -5.38 -23.98
C VAL A 167 -12.12 -4.48 -25.22
N PHE A 168 -10.95 -4.55 -25.87
CA PHE A 168 -10.70 -3.79 -27.10
C PHE A 168 -11.56 -4.26 -28.27
N SER A 169 -11.73 -5.57 -28.46
CA SER A 169 -12.60 -6.15 -29.49
C SER A 169 -14.05 -5.69 -29.30
N CYS A 170 -14.60 -5.77 -28.08
CA CYS A 170 -15.95 -5.28 -27.78
C CYS A 170 -16.10 -3.79 -28.08
N ARG A 171 -15.10 -2.96 -27.75
CA ARG A 171 -15.09 -1.52 -28.07
C ARG A 171 -15.07 -1.27 -29.57
N MET A 172 -14.24 -1.98 -30.33
CA MET A 172 -14.17 -1.86 -31.79
C MET A 172 -15.47 -2.29 -32.47
N HIS A 173 -16.10 -3.38 -31.99
CA HIS A 173 -17.41 -3.80 -32.50
C HIS A 173 -18.51 -2.81 -32.13
N GLY A 174 -18.49 -2.25 -30.92
CA GLY A 174 -19.36 -1.16 -30.50
C GLY A 174 -19.23 0.05 -31.41
N LEU A 175 -18.00 0.49 -31.68
CA LEU A 175 -17.69 1.60 -32.58
C LEU A 175 -18.19 1.35 -34.00
N ARG A 176 -18.15 0.12 -34.53
CA ARG A 176 -18.74 -0.21 -35.85
C ARG A 176 -20.26 -0.09 -35.87
N LYS A 177 -20.94 -0.38 -34.75
CA LYS A 177 -22.39 -0.22 -34.62
C LYS A 177 -22.77 1.27 -34.53
N TYR A 178 -21.97 2.08 -33.82
CA TYR A 178 -22.14 3.53 -33.77
C TYR A 178 -21.72 4.21 -35.08
N SER A 179 -20.67 3.75 -35.77
CA SER A 179 -20.22 4.37 -37.02
C SER A 179 -21.25 4.20 -38.15
N LYS A 180 -22.04 3.13 -38.14
CA LYS A 180 -23.21 3.00 -39.04
C LYS A 180 -24.29 4.01 -38.69
N LYS A 181 -24.65 4.14 -37.40
CA LYS A 181 -25.62 5.15 -36.95
C LYS A 181 -25.17 6.58 -37.20
N ILE A 182 -23.89 6.88 -36.99
CA ILE A 182 -23.25 8.19 -37.24
C ILE A 182 -23.22 8.52 -38.75
N LYS A 183 -23.08 7.51 -39.63
CA LYS A 183 -23.19 7.70 -41.08
C LYS A 183 -24.63 7.84 -41.59
N GLU A 184 -25.61 7.34 -40.84
CA GLU A 184 -27.03 7.38 -41.16
C GLU A 184 -27.74 8.59 -40.52
N ASP A 185 -27.03 9.39 -39.71
CA ASP A 185 -27.57 10.56 -39.01
C ASP A 185 -27.45 11.82 -39.91
N PRO A 186 -28.55 12.36 -40.45
CA PRO A 186 -28.51 13.46 -41.40
C PRO A 186 -28.20 14.83 -40.77
N ASP A 187 -28.16 14.93 -39.43
CA ASP A 187 -27.87 16.16 -38.68
C ASP A 187 -26.38 16.36 -38.35
N LEU A 188 -25.52 15.41 -38.69
CA LEU A 188 -24.07 15.58 -38.54
C LEU A 188 -23.51 16.26 -39.79
N SER A 189 -23.18 17.55 -39.68
CA SER A 189 -22.36 18.21 -40.69
C SER A 189 -21.01 17.49 -40.81
N GLU A 190 -20.68 17.05 -42.03
CA GLU A 190 -19.40 16.45 -42.35
C GLU A 190 -18.24 17.38 -41.93
N PRO A 191 -17.10 16.82 -41.47
CA PRO A 191 -15.94 17.60 -41.02
C PRO A 191 -15.30 18.44 -42.13
#